data_AF-A0AAU7GYH3-F1
#
_entry.id   AF-A0AAU7GYH3-F1
#
_cell.length_a   1.000
_cell.length_b   1.000
_cell.length_c   1.000
_cell.angle_alpha   90.00
_cell.angle_beta   90.00
_cell.angle_gamma   90.00
#
_symmetry.space_group_name_H-M   'P 1'
#
loop_
_entity.id
_entity.type
_entity.pdbx_description
1 polymer ?
#
loop_
_entity_poly.entity_id
_entity_poly.type
_entity_poly.pdbx_seq_one_letter_code
_entity_poly.pdbx_strand_id
1 'polypeptide(L)'
;MVNKRGLSPDEYFNLDPEVLDMLMVYDVYIEPTGTQIEMLKHAYQCYYTTISNGNLTPEARRSIKVADFDFLDVLNSDLTTQEKAEVKEQKKKEAQANDIKSIGDAIRNQVLGKKNGK
;
A
#
# COMPACT_ATOMS: atom_id res chain seq x y z
N MET A 1 10.49 -12.33 -20.58
CA MET A 1 10.01 -13.26 -19.54
C MET A 1 10.84 -14.57 -19.45
N VAL A 2 11.92 -14.72 -20.23
CA VAL A 2 12.60 -16.02 -20.44
C VAL A 2 13.73 -16.31 -19.43
N ASN A 3 14.16 -15.33 -18.62
CA ASN A 3 15.44 -15.42 -17.90
C ASN A 3 15.34 -15.29 -16.36
N LYS A 4 14.15 -15.48 -15.76
CA LYS A 4 14.02 -15.40 -14.30
C LYS A 4 14.59 -16.63 -13.57
N ARG A 5 14.68 -17.77 -14.26
CA ARG A 5 15.11 -19.05 -13.67
C ARG A 5 16.56 -19.45 -14.00
N GLY A 6 17.30 -18.60 -14.73
CA GLY A 6 18.70 -18.87 -15.08
C GLY A 6 18.89 -20.02 -16.07
N LEU A 7 17.84 -20.41 -16.80
CA LEU A 7 17.96 -21.38 -17.89
C LEU A 7 18.76 -20.77 -19.04
N SER A 8 19.70 -21.53 -19.57
CA SER A 8 20.35 -21.19 -20.83
C SER A 8 19.33 -21.27 -21.98
N PRO A 9 19.58 -20.55 -23.10
CA PRO A 9 18.69 -20.61 -24.27
C PRO A 9 18.42 -22.05 -24.75
N ASP A 10 19.44 -22.91 -24.76
CA ASP A 10 19.31 -24.31 -25.19
C ASP A 10 18.42 -25.12 -24.25
N GLU A 11 18.54 -24.93 -22.93
CA GLU A 11 17.66 -25.60 -21.96
C GLU A 11 16.21 -25.15 -22.13
N TYR A 12 15.98 -23.88 -22.44
CA TYR A 12 14.63 -23.35 -22.67
C TYR A 12 13.98 -23.94 -23.93
N PHE A 13 14.71 -24.02 -25.05
CA PHE A 13 14.16 -24.53 -26.31
C PHE A 13 14.00 -26.05 -26.34
N ASN A 14 14.75 -26.77 -25.48
CA ASN A 14 14.65 -28.22 -25.34
C ASN A 14 13.82 -28.64 -24.11
N LEU A 15 13.20 -27.71 -23.40
CA LEU A 15 12.35 -28.03 -22.27
C LEU A 15 11.11 -28.79 -22.75
N ASP A 16 10.70 -29.79 -21.97
CA ASP A 16 9.42 -30.45 -22.22
C ASP A 16 8.28 -29.41 -22.19
N PRO A 17 7.43 -29.34 -23.23
CA PRO A 17 6.31 -28.41 -23.27
C PRO A 17 5.41 -28.44 -22.02
N GLU A 18 5.18 -29.62 -21.43
CA GLU A 18 4.38 -29.73 -20.21
C GLU A 18 5.07 -29.05 -19.02
N VAL A 19 6.38 -29.25 -18.89
CA VAL A 19 7.19 -28.60 -17.86
C VAL A 19 7.22 -27.10 -18.07
N LEU A 20 7.35 -26.63 -19.32
CA LEU A 20 7.33 -25.21 -19.64
C LEU A 20 6.01 -24.55 -19.23
N ASP A 21 4.87 -25.18 -19.54
CA ASP A 21 3.55 -24.68 -19.16
C ASP A 21 3.38 -24.62 -17.63
N MET A 22 3.78 -25.68 -16.91
CA MET A 22 3.75 -25.69 -15.44
C MET A 22 4.61 -24.57 -14.84
N LEU A 23 5.79 -24.36 -15.42
CA LEU A 23 6.72 -23.31 -15.03
C LEU A 23 6.13 -21.91 -15.26
N MET A 24 5.40 -21.69 -16.36
CA MET A 24 4.69 -20.43 -16.60
C MET A 24 3.54 -20.24 -15.61
N VAL A 25 2.73 -21.27 -15.35
CA VAL A 25 1.63 -21.19 -14.37
C VAL A 25 2.16 -20.83 -12.99
N TYR A 26 3.26 -21.45 -12.57
CA TYR A 26 3.89 -21.12 -11.30
C TYR A 26 4.35 -19.66 -11.26
N ASP A 27 5.02 -19.15 -12.29
CA ASP A 27 5.52 -17.76 -12.31
C ASP A 27 4.39 -16.72 -12.36
N VAL A 28 3.29 -17.05 -13.02
CA VAL A 28 2.17 -16.11 -13.19
C VAL A 28 1.25 -16.12 -11.97
N TYR A 29 1.04 -17.27 -11.33
CA TYR A 29 -0.01 -17.42 -10.32
C TYR A 29 0.50 -17.79 -8.93
N ILE A 30 1.68 -18.41 -8.80
CA ILE A 30 2.18 -18.91 -7.51
C ILE A 30 3.30 -18.01 -6.98
N GLU A 31 4.38 -17.78 -7.74
CA GLU A 31 5.50 -16.92 -7.36
C GLU A 31 5.05 -15.53 -6.86
N PRO A 32 4.11 -14.82 -7.53
CA PRO A 32 3.71 -13.48 -7.12
C PRO A 32 3.08 -13.43 -5.72
N THR A 33 2.52 -14.56 -5.26
CA THR A 33 1.95 -14.67 -3.91
C THR A 33 3.03 -14.76 -2.84
N GLY A 34 4.23 -15.27 -3.16
CA GLY A 34 5.34 -15.39 -2.21
C GLY A 34 5.77 -14.04 -1.66
N THR A 35 6.01 -13.06 -2.54
CA THR A 35 6.37 -11.70 -2.14
C THR A 35 5.26 -11.03 -1.33
N GLN A 36 3.99 -11.26 -1.67
CA GLN A 36 2.86 -10.74 -0.90
C GLN A 36 2.82 -11.35 0.51
N ILE A 37 3.00 -12.65 0.64
CA ILE A 37 3.02 -13.36 1.92
C ILE A 37 4.19 -12.89 2.79
N GLU A 38 5.38 -12.73 2.20
CA GLU A 38 6.55 -12.21 2.91
C GLU A 38 6.35 -10.77 3.38
N MET A 39 5.82 -9.90 2.52
CA MET A 39 5.50 -8.52 2.87
C MET A 39 4.44 -8.47 3.96
N LEU A 40 3.42 -9.34 3.91
CA LEU A 40 2.38 -9.43 4.93
C LEU A 40 2.98 -9.81 6.28
N LYS A 41 3.82 -10.85 6.31
CA LYS A 41 4.54 -11.29 7.51
C LYS A 41 5.39 -10.17 8.10
N HIS A 42 6.15 -9.48 7.25
CA HIS A 42 6.99 -8.36 7.65
C HIS A 42 6.17 -7.20 8.23
N ALA A 43 5.10 -6.80 7.55
CA ALA A 43 4.22 -5.71 7.98
C ALA A 43 3.58 -6.01 9.36
N TYR A 44 3.11 -7.23 9.58
CA TYR A 44 2.58 -7.66 10.88
C TYR A 44 3.67 -7.66 11.97
N GLN A 45 4.87 -8.14 11.66
CA GLN A 45 5.98 -8.11 12.60
C GLN A 45 6.30 -6.69 13.05
N CYS A 46 6.47 -5.75 12.11
CA CYS A 46 6.71 -4.34 12.41
C CYS A 46 5.55 -3.71 13.19
N TYR A 47 4.30 -4.01 12.80
CA TYR A 47 3.11 -3.54 13.49
C TYR A 47 3.12 -3.96 14.96
N TYR A 48 3.25 -5.26 15.24
CA TYR A 48 3.25 -5.78 16.61
C TYR A 48 4.42 -5.25 17.44
N THR A 49 5.62 -5.19 16.87
CA THR A 49 6.76 -4.57 17.54
C THR A 49 6.46 -3.12 17.90
N THR A 50 5.85 -2.36 16.98
CA THR A 50 5.53 -0.95 17.20
C THR A 50 4.46 -0.80 18.29
N ILE A 51 3.30 -1.45 18.16
CA ILE A 51 2.19 -1.28 19.12
C ILE A 51 2.51 -1.82 20.52
N SER A 52 3.45 -2.75 20.63
CA SER A 52 3.94 -3.27 21.91
C SER A 52 4.79 -2.26 22.69
N ASN A 53 5.23 -1.17 22.06
CA ASN A 53 5.98 -0.12 22.73
C ASN A 53 5.12 0.58 23.80
N GLY A 54 5.59 0.55 25.05
CA GLY A 54 4.91 1.14 26.21
C GLY A 54 4.86 2.67 26.21
N ASN A 55 5.68 3.33 25.39
CA ASN A 55 5.75 4.79 25.29
C ASN A 55 4.76 5.37 24.26
N LEU A 56 3.96 4.54 23.60
CA LEU A 56 2.94 4.98 22.65
C LEU A 56 1.70 5.52 23.37
N THR A 57 1.23 6.69 22.95
CA THR A 57 -0.05 7.22 23.42
C THR A 57 -1.21 6.35 22.93
N PRO A 58 -2.34 6.32 23.66
CA PRO A 58 -3.55 5.60 23.22
C PRO A 58 -4.07 6.08 21.86
N GLU A 59 -3.91 7.36 21.54
CA GLU A 59 -4.28 7.96 20.25
C GLU A 59 -3.41 7.41 19.14
N ALA A 60 -2.08 7.45 19.31
CA ALA A 60 -1.13 6.98 18.30
C ALA A 60 -1.27 5.46 18.09
N ARG A 61 -1.51 4.70 19.16
CA ARG A 61 -1.76 3.26 19.05
C ARG A 61 -3.01 2.93 18.22
N ARG A 62 -4.04 3.79 18.28
CA ARG A 62 -5.28 3.61 17.48
C ARG A 62 -5.12 4.04 16.02
N SER A 63 -4.18 4.94 15.72
CA SER A 63 -3.98 5.44 14.35
C SER A 63 -3.09 4.54 13.49
N ILE A 64 -2.15 3.81 14.10
CA ILE A 64 -1.22 2.92 13.39
C ILE A 64 -1.96 1.70 12.84
N LYS A 65 -1.74 1.39 11.55
CA LYS A 65 -2.31 0.24 10.84
C LYS A 65 -1.20 -0.64 10.28
N VAL A 66 -1.52 -1.92 10.04
CA VAL A 66 -0.59 -2.86 9.39
C VAL A 66 -0.15 -2.34 8.00
N ALA A 67 -1.08 -1.71 7.27
CA ALA A 67 -0.81 -1.13 5.96
C ALA A 67 0.24 0.00 5.97
N ASP A 68 0.47 0.66 7.11
CA ASP A 68 1.52 1.68 7.22
C ASP A 68 2.94 1.09 7.11
N PHE A 69 3.05 -0.23 7.24
CA PHE A 69 4.31 -0.99 7.11
C PHE A 69 4.45 -1.69 5.74
N ASP A 70 3.54 -1.45 4.79
CA ASP A 70 3.67 -1.90 3.40
C ASP A 70 4.49 -0.91 2.58
N PHE A 71 5.81 -0.94 2.76
CA PHE A 71 6.74 0.02 2.16
C PHE A 71 6.82 -0.07 0.63
N LEU A 72 6.55 -1.26 0.08
CA LEU A 72 6.64 -1.53 -1.35
C LEU A 72 5.26 -1.48 -2.03
N ASP A 73 4.20 -1.20 -1.26
CA ASP A 73 2.81 -1.21 -1.70
C ASP A 73 2.44 -2.50 -2.44
N VAL A 74 2.92 -3.64 -1.92
CA VAL A 74 2.77 -4.96 -2.55
C VAL A 74 1.47 -5.63 -2.11
N LEU A 75 0.91 -5.25 -0.96
CA LEU A 75 -0.31 -5.86 -0.41
C LEU A 75 -1.58 -5.38 -1.14
N ASN A 76 -1.54 -4.22 -1.79
CA ASN A 76 -2.62 -3.75 -2.66
C ASN A 76 -2.34 -4.16 -4.11
N SER A 77 -2.77 -5.35 -4.51
CA SER A 77 -2.49 -5.90 -5.84
C SER A 77 -3.52 -5.57 -6.91
N ASP A 78 -4.65 -4.97 -6.53
CA ASP A 78 -5.80 -4.79 -7.43
C ASP A 78 -5.59 -3.64 -8.44
N LEU A 79 -4.54 -2.85 -8.26
CA LEU A 79 -4.22 -1.69 -9.08
C LEU A 79 -2.80 -1.77 -9.63
N THR A 80 -2.66 -1.42 -10.90
CA THR A 80 -1.37 -1.19 -11.55
C THR A 80 -0.66 0.02 -10.93
N THR A 81 0.65 0.13 -11.14
CA THR A 81 1.44 1.28 -10.67
C THR A 81 0.90 2.62 -11.17
N GLN A 82 0.34 2.66 -12.38
CA GLN A 82 -0.24 3.87 -12.96
C GLN A 82 -1.55 4.24 -12.23
N GLU A 83 -2.46 3.29 -12.07
CA GLU A 83 -3.72 3.51 -11.35
C GLU A 83 -3.47 3.93 -9.89
N LYS A 84 -2.45 3.36 -9.23
CA LYS A 84 -2.03 3.78 -7.89
C LYS A 84 -1.58 5.23 -7.85
N ALA A 85 -0.84 5.70 -8.86
CA ALA A 85 -0.40 7.09 -8.94
C ALA A 85 -1.59 8.04 -9.13
N GLU A 86 -2.56 7.66 -9.96
CA GLU A 86 -3.79 8.44 -10.19
C GLU A 86 -4.64 8.55 -8.92
N VAL A 87 -4.85 7.43 -8.21
CA VAL A 87 -5.58 7.42 -6.92
C VAL A 87 -4.87 8.30 -5.89
N LYS A 88 -3.53 8.27 -5.85
CA LYS A 88 -2.74 9.11 -4.94
C LYS A 88 -2.88 10.59 -5.28
N GLU A 89 -2.92 10.95 -6.56
CA GLU A 89 -3.12 12.32 -7.01
C GLU A 89 -4.55 12.81 -6.68
N GLN A 90 -5.56 11.97 -6.90
CA GLN A 90 -6.96 12.27 -6.54
C GLN A 90 -7.11 12.50 -5.04
N LYS A 91 -6.59 11.58 -4.20
CA LYS A 91 -6.59 11.75 -2.74
C LYS A 91 -5.90 13.04 -2.30
N LYS A 92 -4.82 13.45 -2.98
CA LYS A 92 -4.14 14.72 -2.69
C LYS A 92 -5.00 15.93 -3.02
N LYS A 93 -5.70 15.92 -4.15
CA LYS A 93 -6.64 16.99 -4.54
C LYS A 93 -7.83 17.07 -3.57
N GLU A 94 -8.39 15.93 -3.20
CA GLU A 94 -9.49 15.84 -2.22
C GLU A 94 -9.08 16.34 -0.83
N ALA A 95 -7.89 15.94 -0.35
CA ALA A 95 -7.36 16.43 0.91
C ALA A 95 -7.20 17.95 0.91
N GLN A 96 -6.63 18.53 -0.16
CA GLN A 96 -6.52 19.99 -0.31
C GLN A 96 -7.90 20.67 -0.31
N ALA A 97 -8.87 20.12 -1.03
CA ALA A 97 -10.22 20.68 -1.06
C ALA A 97 -10.90 20.64 0.33
N ASN A 98 -10.74 19.53 1.06
CA ASN A 98 -11.27 19.37 2.41
C ASN A 98 -10.59 20.30 3.41
N ASP A 99 -9.27 20.50 3.31
CA ASP A 99 -8.53 21.43 4.15
C ASP A 99 -9.01 22.87 3.96
N ILE A 100 -9.14 23.32 2.70
CA ILE A 100 -9.66 24.66 2.36
C ILE A 100 -11.06 24.86 2.94
N LYS A 101 -11.93 23.84 2.80
CA LYS A 101 -13.29 23.89 3.35
C LYS A 101 -13.26 24.00 4.88
N SER A 102 -12.43 23.20 5.56
CA SER A 102 -12.32 23.23 7.02
C SER A 102 -11.83 24.59 7.54
N ILE A 103 -10.87 25.22 6.84
CA ILE A 103 -10.37 26.56 7.16
C ILE A 103 -11.48 27.60 6.97
N GLY A 104 -12.22 27.52 5.86
CA GLY A 104 -13.35 28.41 5.59
C GLY A 104 -14.44 28.33 6.66
N ASP A 105 -14.79 27.12 7.08
CA ASP A 105 -15.77 26.90 8.15
C ASP A 105 -15.26 27.39 9.52
N ALA A 106 -13.97 27.23 9.83
CA ALA A 106 -13.35 27.78 11.03
C ALA A 106 -13.40 29.32 11.05
N ILE A 107 -13.07 29.97 9.93
CA ILE A 107 -13.13 31.43 9.79
C ILE A 107 -14.58 31.92 9.95
N ARG A 108 -15.55 31.26 9.28
CA ARG A 108 -16.98 31.60 9.40
C ARG A 108 -17.44 31.52 10.85
N ASN A 109 -17.09 30.45 11.56
CA ASN A 109 -17.46 30.26 12.97
C ASN A 109 -16.81 31.32 13.87
N GLN A 110 -15.58 31.75 13.59
CA GLN A 110 -14.91 32.80 14.34
C GLN A 110 -15.53 34.19 14.10
N VAL A 111 -15.98 34.48 12.88
CA VAL A 111 -16.64 35.76 12.52
C VAL A 111 -18.07 35.81 13.06
N LEU A 112 -18.83 34.71 12.97
CA LEU A 112 -20.20 34.64 13.47
C LEU A 112 -20.26 34.51 14.99
N GLY A 113 -19.32 33.80 15.62
CA GLY A 113 -19.23 33.64 17.07
C GLY A 113 -18.84 34.92 17.83
N LYS A 114 -18.25 35.91 17.15
CA LYS A 114 -17.90 37.22 17.74
C LYS A 114 -19.05 38.23 17.78
N LYS A 115 -20.26 37.89 17.32
CA LYS A 115 -21.41 38.83 17.30
C LYS A 115 -22.20 38.96 18.62
N ASN A 116 -21.92 38.16 19.66
CA ASN A 116 -22.59 38.30 20.96
C ASN A 116 -21.74 39.07 21.98
N GLY A 117 -21.34 40.29 21.61
CA GLY A 117 -20.53 41.15 22.46
C GLY A 117 -20.89 42.63 22.28
N LYS A 118 -22.13 42.99 22.58
CA LYS A 118 -22.59 44.28 23.11
C LYS A 118 -24.09 44.22 23.41
#